data_AF-A0A7S0ZEG2-F1
#
_entry.id   AF-A0A7S0ZEG2-F1
#
_cell.length_a   1.000
_cell.length_b   1.000
_cell.length_c   1.000
_cell.angle_alpha   90.00
_cell.angle_beta   90.00
_cell.angle_gamma   90.00
#
_symmetry.space_group_name_H-M   'P 1'
#
loop_
_entity.id
_entity.type
_entity.pdbx_description
1 polymer ?
#
loop_
_entity_poly.entity_id
_entity_poly.type
_entity_poly.pdbx_seq_one_letter_code
_entity_poly.pdbx_strand_id
1 'polypeptide(L)'
;MDGYETLHARVTATGTRERVRVNQRNLIDKILARYSSQFTVFRELIANSDDAQSTAVCIHFSSLNQTLQSGSNSNSKKGSTSSHPVRVESAINSVVYSNNGFPFRAQDWNRLKSIAEGNPDEDKIGFFGVGYYAAFSLSENPGVISAGNALVFHWDGDELYVSNAPASAAFSVEKLGNLSEIDQENDTLFILPAREPFQMPDIVELGRFLAASLSFTKTLCQITVYRDNKMILKLSKSLTEPKSLIQAAAKQESSATALSTSTNNSIFGSLFASVRNSLNNAGTVASNNSKVDKELMSNRGLFRIFDANELTLQIRAELSSVSDGKVETGVVFARICRTRVKIQVDSALEERMQRVTKKKPPRSADLTFMCPLSVSTEDGIVHATDSRLHRILGSVVPMNPGTGRIFIGFETHQTTGCASHISAPLIPTVER
;
A
#
# COMPACT_ATOMS: atom_id res chain seq x y z
N MET A 1 -17.49 -6.80 -20.58
CA MET A 1 -17.37 -7.72 -19.42
C MET A 1 -17.23 -9.18 -19.85
N ASP A 2 -17.51 -9.51 -21.12
CA ASP A 2 -17.43 -10.86 -21.69
C ASP A 2 -16.13 -11.63 -21.42
N GLY A 3 -14.98 -10.95 -21.31
CA GLY A 3 -13.70 -11.63 -21.09
C GLY A 3 -13.62 -12.38 -19.77
N TYR A 4 -13.81 -11.68 -18.65
CA TYR A 4 -13.67 -12.32 -17.34
C TYR A 4 -14.76 -13.37 -17.11
N GLU A 5 -16.00 -13.08 -17.48
CA GLU A 5 -17.11 -14.04 -17.34
C GLU A 5 -16.82 -15.33 -18.12
N THR A 6 -16.26 -15.23 -19.34
CA THR A 6 -15.85 -16.39 -20.12
C THR A 6 -14.71 -17.17 -19.45
N LEU A 7 -13.68 -16.48 -18.93
CA LEU A 7 -12.60 -17.11 -18.16
C LEU A 7 -13.17 -17.84 -16.94
N HIS A 8 -13.98 -17.14 -16.15
CA HIS A 8 -14.57 -17.64 -14.91
C HIS A 8 -15.42 -18.88 -15.16
N ALA A 9 -16.34 -18.83 -16.12
CA ALA A 9 -17.18 -19.96 -16.49
C ALA A 9 -16.34 -21.17 -16.93
N ARG A 10 -15.31 -20.94 -17.76
CA ARG A 10 -14.45 -22.01 -18.25
C ARG A 10 -13.60 -22.63 -17.14
N VAL A 11 -12.90 -21.83 -16.34
CA VAL A 11 -12.09 -22.33 -15.22
C VAL A 11 -12.97 -23.06 -14.20
N THR A 12 -14.18 -22.56 -13.95
CA THR A 12 -15.14 -23.25 -13.07
C THR A 12 -15.57 -24.61 -13.64
N ALA A 13 -15.80 -24.70 -14.96
CA ALA A 13 -16.25 -25.93 -15.61
C ALA A 13 -15.14 -26.98 -15.82
N THR A 14 -13.91 -26.56 -16.14
CA THR A 14 -12.82 -27.47 -16.53
C THR A 14 -11.70 -27.58 -15.50
N GLY A 15 -11.64 -26.64 -14.55
CA GLY A 15 -10.58 -26.59 -13.54
C GLY A 15 -10.80 -27.57 -12.41
N THR A 16 -9.75 -27.81 -11.64
CA THR A 16 -9.84 -28.63 -10.42
C THR A 16 -10.57 -27.83 -9.35
N ARG A 17 -11.72 -28.34 -8.91
CA ARG A 17 -12.55 -27.70 -7.88
C ARG A 17 -12.06 -28.10 -6.48
N GLU A 18 -11.86 -27.13 -5.62
CA GLU A 18 -11.48 -27.32 -4.22
C GLU A 18 -12.31 -26.42 -3.29
N ARG A 19 -12.60 -26.93 -2.09
CA ARG A 19 -13.31 -26.18 -1.05
C ARG A 19 -12.34 -25.26 -0.31
N VAL A 20 -12.74 -24.01 -0.06
CA VAL A 20 -11.97 -23.10 0.82
C VAL A 20 -12.08 -23.59 2.26
N ARG A 21 -10.99 -23.57 3.05
CA ARG A 21 -10.99 -24.13 4.43
C ARG A 21 -12.04 -23.49 5.36
N VAL A 22 -12.28 -22.20 5.18
CA VAL A 22 -13.32 -21.43 5.85
C VAL A 22 -14.17 -20.82 4.75
N ASN A 23 -15.35 -21.38 4.49
CA ASN A 23 -16.06 -21.08 3.25
C ASN A 23 -17.50 -20.60 3.42
N GLN A 24 -17.94 -20.34 4.65
CA GLN A 24 -19.31 -19.91 4.92
C GLN A 24 -19.48 -18.43 4.59
N ARG A 25 -20.46 -18.09 3.76
CA ARG A 25 -20.76 -16.70 3.32
C ARG A 25 -20.88 -15.73 4.49
N ASN A 26 -21.70 -16.10 5.48
CA ASN A 26 -21.92 -15.30 6.69
C ASN A 26 -20.63 -14.98 7.47
N LEU A 27 -19.61 -15.85 7.40
CA LEU A 27 -18.34 -15.60 8.08
C LEU A 27 -17.47 -14.63 7.27
N ILE A 28 -17.46 -14.76 5.95
CA ILE A 28 -16.79 -13.81 5.05
C ILE A 28 -17.43 -12.43 5.18
N ASP A 29 -18.76 -12.32 5.17
CA ASP A 29 -19.48 -11.05 5.37
C ASP A 29 -19.14 -10.41 6.73
N LYS A 30 -19.03 -11.21 7.80
CA LYS A 30 -18.57 -10.74 9.12
C LYS A 30 -17.11 -10.29 9.14
N ILE A 31 -16.26 -10.87 8.29
CA ILE A 31 -14.86 -10.42 8.12
C ILE A 31 -14.88 -9.09 7.36
N LEU A 32 -15.60 -9.00 6.24
CA LEU A 32 -15.74 -7.80 5.43
C LEU A 32 -16.29 -6.61 6.22
N ALA A 33 -17.25 -6.84 7.11
CA ALA A 33 -17.77 -5.80 8.01
C ALA A 33 -16.69 -5.16 8.91
N ARG A 34 -15.59 -5.87 9.20
CA ARG A 34 -14.43 -5.31 9.94
C ARG A 34 -13.42 -4.61 9.03
N TYR A 35 -13.53 -4.79 7.72
CA TYR A 35 -12.69 -4.19 6.69
C TYR A 35 -13.36 -2.96 6.03
N SER A 36 -14.17 -2.23 6.79
CA SER A 36 -14.94 -1.09 6.32
C SER A 36 -14.11 0.17 5.99
N SER A 37 -12.78 0.13 6.10
CA SER A 37 -11.94 1.27 5.72
C SER A 37 -11.93 1.48 4.20
N GLN A 38 -11.98 2.74 3.77
CA GLN A 38 -11.84 3.13 2.37
C GLN A 38 -10.51 2.59 1.81
N PHE A 39 -10.52 2.12 0.56
CA PHE A 39 -9.35 1.60 -0.16
C PHE A 39 -8.65 0.38 0.45
N THR A 40 -9.29 -0.33 1.38
CA THR A 40 -8.75 -1.55 1.99
C THR A 40 -8.26 -2.57 0.96
N VAL A 41 -9.02 -2.81 -0.12
CA VAL A 41 -8.59 -3.79 -1.14
C VAL A 41 -7.26 -3.41 -1.75
N PHE A 42 -7.09 -2.14 -2.14
CA PHE A 42 -5.84 -1.64 -2.70
C PHE A 42 -4.70 -1.68 -1.70
N ARG A 43 -5.00 -1.43 -0.42
CA ARG A 43 -4.04 -1.57 0.68
C ARG A 43 -3.45 -2.97 0.72
N GLU A 44 -4.31 -3.98 0.82
CA GLU A 44 -3.87 -5.38 0.93
C GLU A 44 -3.15 -5.85 -0.36
N LEU A 45 -3.60 -5.40 -1.54
CA LEU A 45 -2.94 -5.73 -2.81
C LEU A 45 -1.56 -5.08 -2.94
N ILE A 46 -1.40 -3.81 -2.60
CA ILE A 46 -0.09 -3.11 -2.59
C ILE A 46 0.88 -3.81 -1.62
N ALA A 47 0.40 -4.22 -0.45
CA ALA A 47 1.20 -4.97 0.52
C ALA A 47 1.72 -6.29 -0.08
N ASN A 48 0.81 -7.05 -0.71
CA ASN A 48 1.15 -8.32 -1.34
C ASN A 48 2.14 -8.12 -2.51
N SER A 49 2.01 -7.03 -3.27
CA SER A 49 2.93 -6.71 -4.36
C SER A 49 4.32 -6.32 -3.87
N ASP A 50 4.44 -5.52 -2.81
CA ASP A 50 5.74 -5.22 -2.18
C ASP A 50 6.38 -6.50 -1.59
N ASP A 51 5.56 -7.37 -0.99
CA ASP A 51 5.99 -8.67 -0.50
C ASP A 51 6.45 -9.62 -1.62
N ALA A 52 5.89 -9.46 -2.82
CA ALA A 52 6.27 -10.12 -4.06
C ALA A 52 7.46 -9.45 -4.76
N GLN A 53 8.12 -8.47 -4.13
CA GLN A 53 9.23 -7.70 -4.68
C GLN A 53 8.89 -6.95 -5.99
N SER A 54 7.61 -6.62 -6.19
CA SER A 54 7.17 -5.82 -7.33
C SER A 54 7.80 -4.42 -7.29
N THR A 55 8.12 -3.90 -8.47
CA THR A 55 8.60 -2.53 -8.67
C THR A 55 7.52 -1.61 -9.23
N ALA A 56 6.48 -2.16 -9.87
CA ALA A 56 5.38 -1.39 -10.43
C ALA A 56 4.04 -2.14 -10.30
N VAL A 57 2.98 -1.38 -10.01
CA VAL A 57 1.59 -1.87 -9.97
C VAL A 57 0.69 -0.98 -10.82
N CYS A 58 -0.33 -1.59 -11.42
CA CYS A 58 -1.35 -0.87 -12.19
C CYS A 58 -2.75 -1.16 -11.65
N ILE A 59 -3.62 -0.15 -11.59
CA ILE A 59 -5.01 -0.26 -11.17
C ILE A 59 -5.90 0.26 -12.31
N HIS A 60 -6.64 -0.64 -12.94
CA HIS A 60 -7.54 -0.33 -14.05
C HIS A 60 -8.99 -0.36 -13.57
N PHE A 61 -9.64 0.80 -13.63
CA PHE A 61 -11.09 0.93 -13.45
C PHE A 61 -11.76 0.89 -14.83
N SER A 62 -12.67 -0.06 -15.01
CA SER A 62 -13.38 -0.25 -16.27
C SER A 62 -14.87 0.00 -16.09
N SER A 63 -15.41 0.92 -16.87
CA SER A 63 -16.83 1.22 -16.97
C SER A 63 -17.49 0.34 -18.02
N LEU A 64 -18.76 -0.02 -17.85
CA LEU A 64 -19.55 -0.46 -19.00
C LEU A 64 -19.79 0.75 -19.90
N ASN A 65 -19.24 0.73 -21.12
CA ASN A 65 -19.74 1.61 -22.16
C ASN A 65 -21.18 1.17 -22.48
N GLN A 66 -22.17 1.82 -21.85
CA GLN A 66 -23.47 1.93 -22.50
C GLN A 66 -23.21 2.78 -23.74
N THR A 67 -22.97 2.11 -24.86
CA THR A 67 -23.45 2.64 -26.13
C THR A 67 -24.95 2.83 -25.94
N LEU A 68 -25.35 4.02 -25.49
CA LEU A 68 -26.65 4.54 -25.81
C LEU A 68 -26.69 4.54 -27.32
N GLN A 69 -27.19 3.44 -27.90
CA GLN A 69 -27.73 3.48 -29.23
C GLN A 69 -28.77 4.58 -29.16
N SER A 70 -28.44 5.75 -29.72
CA SER A 70 -29.46 6.68 -30.16
C SER A 70 -30.35 5.91 -31.11
N GLY A 71 -31.40 5.30 -30.56
CA GLY A 71 -32.52 4.80 -31.32
C GLY A 71 -33.04 5.98 -32.09
N SER A 72 -32.75 5.96 -33.39
CA SER A 72 -33.32 6.86 -34.37
C SER A 72 -34.84 6.81 -34.24
N ASN A 73 -35.44 7.87 -33.73
CA ASN A 73 -36.78 8.27 -34.12
C ASN A 73 -36.70 9.67 -34.71
N SER A 74 -36.51 9.69 -36.03
CA SER A 74 -36.90 10.78 -36.90
C SER A 74 -38.39 11.09 -36.67
N ASN A 75 -38.72 12.19 -35.98
CA ASN A 75 -39.61 13.22 -36.53
C ASN A 75 -39.91 14.37 -35.55
N SER A 76 -39.74 15.58 -36.09
CA SER A 76 -40.47 16.82 -35.80
C SER A 76 -39.94 17.84 -34.76
N LYS A 77 -39.73 19.03 -35.33
CA LYS A 77 -39.78 20.40 -34.79
C LYS A 77 -38.58 20.95 -34.00
N LYS A 78 -37.94 21.92 -34.66
CA LYS A 78 -37.00 22.93 -34.15
C LYS A 78 -37.55 23.61 -32.88
N GLY A 79 -36.80 23.48 -31.79
CA GLY A 79 -36.85 24.36 -30.63
C GLY A 79 -35.44 24.45 -30.05
N SER A 80 -34.82 25.62 -30.13
CA SER A 80 -33.49 25.86 -29.59
C SER A 80 -33.50 25.82 -28.07
N THR A 81 -32.96 24.74 -27.50
CA THR A 81 -32.47 24.74 -26.12
C THR A 81 -31.12 24.05 -26.11
N SER A 82 -30.08 24.81 -25.80
CA SER A 82 -28.72 24.33 -25.58
C SER A 82 -28.67 23.53 -24.29
N SER A 83 -29.18 22.29 -24.30
CA SER A 83 -28.90 21.34 -23.23
C SER A 83 -27.47 20.83 -23.46
N HIS A 84 -26.51 21.33 -22.68
CA HIS A 84 -25.25 20.61 -22.53
C HIS A 84 -25.60 19.18 -22.08
N PRO A 85 -25.18 18.13 -22.80
CA PRO A 85 -25.38 16.78 -22.31
C PRO A 85 -24.61 16.65 -21.00
N VAL A 86 -25.35 16.54 -19.89
CA VAL A 86 -24.79 16.14 -18.60
C VAL A 86 -24.19 14.76 -18.86
N ARG A 87 -22.86 14.68 -18.94
CA ARG A 87 -22.15 13.41 -18.96
C ARG A 87 -22.40 12.77 -17.60
N VAL A 88 -23.37 11.86 -17.55
CA VAL A 88 -23.45 10.91 -16.44
C VAL A 88 -22.16 10.12 -16.53
N GLU A 89 -21.29 10.27 -15.54
CA GLU A 89 -20.08 9.47 -15.46
C GLU A 89 -20.49 7.99 -15.43
N SER A 90 -20.01 7.21 -16.39
CA SER A 90 -20.29 5.78 -16.43
C SER A 90 -19.78 5.13 -15.15
N ALA A 91 -20.66 4.37 -14.50
CA ALA A 91 -20.31 3.61 -13.30
C ALA A 91 -19.22 2.58 -13.63
N ILE A 92 -18.35 2.33 -12.67
CA ILE A 92 -17.33 1.29 -12.74
C ILE A 92 -17.97 -0.06 -12.50
N ASN A 93 -17.62 -1.02 -13.35
CA ASN A 93 -18.14 -2.39 -13.30
C ASN A 93 -17.06 -3.43 -13.03
N SER A 94 -15.79 -3.08 -13.15
CA SER A 94 -14.69 -3.99 -12.87
C SER A 94 -13.44 -3.22 -12.50
N VAL A 95 -12.64 -3.83 -11.63
CA VAL A 95 -11.30 -3.38 -11.30
C VAL A 95 -10.32 -4.49 -11.62
N VAL A 96 -9.25 -4.17 -12.34
CA VAL A 96 -8.12 -5.07 -12.56
C VAL A 96 -6.90 -4.46 -11.90
N TYR A 97 -6.27 -5.20 -10.99
CA TYR A 97 -5.01 -4.82 -10.37
C TYR A 97 -3.91 -5.74 -10.92
N SER A 98 -2.80 -5.19 -11.40
CA SER A 98 -1.64 -5.97 -11.82
C SER A 98 -0.37 -5.54 -11.09
N ASN A 99 0.58 -6.46 -10.99
CA ASN A 99 1.92 -6.19 -10.48
C ASN A 99 2.97 -7.07 -11.15
N ASN A 100 4.17 -6.54 -11.29
CA ASN A 100 5.32 -7.19 -11.92
C ASN A 100 6.27 -7.89 -10.91
N GLY A 101 5.74 -8.31 -9.76
CA GLY A 101 6.50 -9.05 -8.76
C GLY A 101 6.82 -10.47 -9.20
N PHE A 102 7.48 -11.24 -8.34
CA PHE A 102 7.69 -12.66 -8.62
C PHE A 102 6.34 -13.40 -8.73
N PRO A 103 6.21 -14.38 -9.63
CA PRO A 103 4.95 -15.10 -9.79
C PRO A 103 4.54 -15.89 -8.55
N PHE A 104 3.24 -16.17 -8.42
CA PHE A 104 2.72 -16.94 -7.30
C PHE A 104 3.37 -18.32 -7.22
N ARG A 105 3.97 -18.62 -6.06
CA ARG A 105 4.51 -19.94 -5.75
C ARG A 105 3.39 -20.84 -5.23
N ALA A 106 3.67 -22.14 -5.12
CA ALA A 106 2.70 -23.11 -4.60
C ALA A 106 2.11 -22.70 -3.23
N GLN A 107 2.94 -22.14 -2.34
CA GLN A 107 2.49 -21.65 -1.04
C GLN A 107 1.54 -20.45 -1.14
N ASP A 108 1.74 -19.55 -2.12
CA ASP A 108 0.93 -18.36 -2.31
C ASP A 108 -0.46 -18.77 -2.85
N TRP A 109 -0.51 -19.73 -3.79
CA TRP A 109 -1.75 -20.36 -4.24
C TRP A 109 -2.51 -21.07 -3.12
N ASN A 110 -1.82 -21.82 -2.27
CA ASN A 110 -2.45 -22.53 -1.14
C ASN A 110 -3.02 -21.56 -0.10
N ARG A 111 -2.37 -20.41 0.11
CA ARG A 111 -2.86 -19.35 1.00
C ARG A 111 -4.16 -18.72 0.52
N LEU A 112 -4.38 -18.58 -0.80
CA LEU A 112 -5.67 -18.12 -1.32
C LEU A 112 -6.83 -19.04 -0.90
N LYS A 113 -6.59 -20.34 -0.73
CA LYS A 113 -7.60 -21.35 -0.37
C LYS A 113 -7.87 -21.44 1.14
N SER A 114 -7.14 -20.68 1.95
CA SER A 114 -7.18 -20.79 3.41
C SER A 114 -7.38 -19.42 4.05
N ILE A 115 -8.59 -19.17 4.58
CA ILE A 115 -8.84 -17.97 5.40
C ILE A 115 -8.23 -18.18 6.77
N ALA A 116 -7.71 -17.10 7.37
CA ALA A 116 -7.24 -17.07 8.74
C ALA A 116 -5.94 -17.87 9.00
N GLU A 117 -5.23 -18.29 7.95
CA GLU A 117 -3.89 -18.89 8.06
C GLU A 117 -2.83 -17.81 7.84
N GLY A 118 -2.41 -17.19 8.94
CA GLY A 118 -1.41 -16.14 8.98
C GLY A 118 -0.07 -16.48 8.34
N ASN A 119 0.68 -15.47 7.88
CA ASN A 119 2.05 -15.69 7.43
C ASN A 119 2.98 -15.79 8.65
N PRO A 120 3.63 -16.93 8.94
CA PRO A 120 4.48 -17.08 10.12
C PRO A 120 5.77 -16.25 10.06
N ASP A 121 6.09 -15.70 8.89
CA ASP A 121 7.24 -14.84 8.65
C ASP A 121 7.16 -13.54 9.47
N GLU A 122 8.18 -13.30 10.29
CA GLU A 122 8.32 -12.15 11.20
C GLU A 122 8.50 -10.83 10.44
N ASP A 123 9.05 -10.86 9.21
CA ASP A 123 9.33 -9.68 8.40
C ASP A 123 8.11 -9.18 7.62
N LYS A 124 7.02 -9.95 7.64
CA LYS A 124 5.80 -9.70 6.87
C LYS A 124 4.74 -9.04 7.74
N ILE A 125 4.16 -7.96 7.23
CA ILE A 125 3.17 -7.16 7.97
C ILE A 125 1.87 -7.94 8.21
N GLY A 126 1.44 -8.78 7.27
CA GLY A 126 0.22 -9.58 7.39
C GLY A 126 0.32 -10.67 8.48
N PHE A 127 -0.53 -10.59 9.51
CA PHE A 127 -0.58 -11.57 10.61
C PHE A 127 -1.59 -12.68 10.41
N PHE A 128 -2.75 -12.39 9.81
CA PHE A 128 -3.92 -13.25 9.92
C PHE A 128 -4.34 -13.89 8.58
N GLY A 129 -3.63 -13.66 7.47
CA GLY A 129 -3.92 -14.37 6.21
C GLY A 129 -5.31 -14.10 5.62
N VAL A 130 -5.90 -12.95 5.95
CA VAL A 130 -7.24 -12.52 5.48
C VAL A 130 -7.19 -11.36 4.48
N GLY A 131 -6.00 -10.80 4.22
CA GLY A 131 -5.85 -9.58 3.41
C GLY A 131 -6.45 -9.68 2.01
N TYR A 132 -6.21 -10.79 1.31
CA TYR A 132 -6.82 -11.00 -0.01
C TYR A 132 -8.36 -11.06 0.05
N TYR A 133 -8.95 -11.57 1.13
CA TYR A 133 -10.41 -11.68 1.25
C TYR A 133 -11.10 -10.31 1.32
N ALA A 134 -10.36 -9.21 1.54
CA ALA A 134 -10.89 -7.88 1.31
C ALA A 134 -11.43 -7.69 -0.12
N ALA A 135 -10.90 -8.41 -1.12
CA ALA A 135 -11.40 -8.42 -2.49
C ALA A 135 -12.91 -8.71 -2.58
N PHE A 136 -13.46 -9.51 -1.65
CA PHE A 136 -14.89 -9.81 -1.60
C PHE A 136 -15.77 -8.62 -1.19
N SER A 137 -15.17 -7.52 -0.71
CA SER A 137 -15.90 -6.24 -0.55
C SER A 137 -16.25 -5.59 -1.90
N LEU A 138 -15.44 -5.86 -2.94
CA LEU A 138 -15.63 -5.30 -4.28
C LEU A 138 -16.21 -6.33 -5.27
N SER A 139 -15.99 -7.63 -5.07
CA SER A 139 -16.37 -8.67 -6.04
C SER A 139 -17.00 -9.90 -5.40
N GLU A 140 -18.04 -10.49 -6.02
CA GLU A 140 -18.61 -11.77 -5.57
C GLU A 140 -17.72 -12.97 -5.92
N ASN A 141 -16.96 -12.84 -7.01
CA ASN A 141 -16.22 -13.92 -7.65
C ASN A 141 -14.87 -13.39 -8.16
N PRO A 142 -13.96 -12.98 -7.26
CA PRO A 142 -12.66 -12.47 -7.68
C PRO A 142 -11.83 -13.58 -8.37
N GLY A 143 -10.92 -13.17 -9.24
CA GLY A 143 -9.99 -14.06 -9.94
C GLY A 143 -8.54 -13.63 -9.79
N VAL A 144 -7.63 -14.59 -9.93
CA VAL A 144 -6.18 -14.37 -9.92
C VAL A 144 -5.56 -15.07 -11.13
N ILE A 145 -4.66 -14.39 -11.83
CA ILE A 145 -3.82 -14.97 -12.89
C ILE A 145 -2.36 -14.69 -12.53
N SER A 146 -1.49 -15.71 -12.59
CA SER A 146 -0.05 -15.56 -12.36
C SER A 146 0.72 -16.72 -13.00
N ALA A 147 1.82 -16.42 -13.70
CA ALA A 147 2.64 -17.41 -14.42
C ALA A 147 1.82 -18.46 -15.21
N GLY A 148 0.90 -17.98 -16.06
CA GLY A 148 0.09 -18.85 -16.91
C GLY A 148 -0.89 -19.77 -16.18
N ASN A 149 -1.18 -19.52 -14.90
CA ASN A 149 -2.21 -20.22 -14.13
C ASN A 149 -3.31 -19.25 -13.71
N ALA A 150 -4.56 -19.71 -13.72
CA ALA A 150 -5.72 -18.98 -13.26
C ALA A 150 -6.37 -19.69 -12.07
N LEU A 151 -6.83 -18.93 -11.09
CA LEU A 151 -7.68 -19.36 -9.99
C LEU A 151 -8.87 -18.43 -9.90
N VAL A 152 -10.09 -18.98 -9.87
CA VAL A 152 -11.32 -18.20 -9.72
C VAL A 152 -12.12 -18.69 -8.52
N PHE A 153 -12.71 -17.75 -7.80
CA PHE A 153 -13.62 -18.02 -6.69
C PHE A 153 -15.06 -18.12 -7.18
N HIS A 154 -15.84 -19.04 -6.63
CA HIS A 154 -17.27 -19.18 -6.93
C HIS A 154 -18.04 -19.73 -5.74
N TRP A 155 -19.34 -19.44 -5.70
CA TRP A 155 -20.25 -19.88 -4.65
C TRP A 155 -21.09 -21.05 -5.13
N ASP A 156 -21.17 -22.09 -4.31
CA ASP A 156 -22.15 -23.18 -4.44
C ASP A 156 -23.07 -23.14 -3.21
N GLY A 157 -24.22 -22.51 -3.37
CA GLY A 157 -25.04 -22.06 -2.23
C GLY A 157 -24.30 -21.02 -1.38
N ASP A 158 -24.19 -21.27 -0.07
CA ASP A 158 -23.47 -20.40 0.89
C ASP A 158 -22.01 -20.82 1.12
N GLU A 159 -21.54 -21.79 0.34
CA GLU A 159 -20.19 -22.33 0.44
C GLU A 159 -19.29 -21.79 -0.68
N LEU A 160 -18.16 -21.20 -0.29
CA LEU A 160 -17.12 -20.71 -1.19
C LEU A 160 -16.19 -21.85 -1.66
N TYR A 161 -15.97 -21.89 -2.97
CA TYR A 161 -15.06 -22.79 -3.65
C TYR A 161 -14.06 -22.01 -4.50
N VAL A 162 -12.98 -22.69 -4.86
CA VAL A 162 -12.04 -22.23 -5.89
C VAL A 162 -11.97 -23.27 -6.99
N SER A 163 -11.76 -22.80 -8.22
CA SER A 163 -11.33 -23.66 -9.33
C SER A 163 -10.04 -23.10 -9.92
N ASN A 164 -9.07 -23.97 -10.22
CA ASN A 164 -7.83 -23.58 -10.87
C ASN A 164 -7.59 -24.32 -12.20
N ALA A 165 -7.02 -23.62 -13.18
CA ALA A 165 -6.66 -24.17 -14.48
C ALA A 165 -5.51 -23.37 -15.12
N PRO A 166 -4.76 -23.94 -16.08
CA PRO A 166 -3.83 -23.16 -16.89
C PRO A 166 -4.54 -22.00 -17.61
N ALA A 167 -4.02 -20.79 -17.48
CA ALA A 167 -4.57 -19.57 -18.07
C ALA A 167 -4.53 -19.60 -19.60
N SER A 168 -3.46 -20.16 -20.20
CA SER A 168 -3.31 -20.26 -21.66
C SER A 168 -4.35 -21.20 -22.32
N ALA A 169 -4.84 -22.19 -21.60
CA ALA A 169 -5.97 -23.02 -22.04
C ALA A 169 -7.33 -22.31 -21.82
N ALA A 170 -7.38 -21.33 -20.91
CA ALA A 170 -8.60 -20.74 -20.41
C ALA A 170 -8.95 -19.37 -21.00
N PHE A 171 -7.96 -18.55 -21.39
CA PHE A 171 -8.17 -17.11 -21.59
C PHE A 171 -7.04 -16.41 -22.36
N SER A 172 -7.41 -15.42 -23.19
CA SER A 172 -6.52 -14.36 -23.68
C SER A 172 -6.92 -13.06 -22.97
N VAL A 173 -5.97 -12.40 -22.30
CA VAL A 173 -6.22 -11.17 -21.53
C VAL A 173 -6.66 -10.00 -22.41
N GLU A 174 -6.45 -10.08 -23.73
CA GLU A 174 -7.03 -9.13 -24.71
C GLU A 174 -8.56 -8.99 -24.57
N LYS A 175 -9.23 -10.02 -24.03
CA LYS A 175 -10.68 -10.00 -23.77
C LYS A 175 -11.06 -9.29 -22.46
N LEU A 176 -10.11 -9.03 -21.57
CA LEU A 176 -10.32 -8.28 -20.32
C LEU A 176 -10.39 -6.75 -20.55
N GLY A 177 -10.11 -6.31 -21.78
CA GLY A 177 -9.94 -4.92 -22.19
C GLY A 177 -8.59 -4.74 -22.87
N ASN A 178 -8.40 -3.63 -23.60
CA ASN A 178 -7.08 -3.29 -24.15
C ASN A 178 -6.15 -2.81 -23.00
N LEU A 179 -5.56 -3.77 -22.29
CA LEU A 179 -4.64 -3.56 -21.17
C LEU A 179 -3.19 -3.67 -21.66
N SER A 180 -2.79 -2.79 -22.58
CA SER A 180 -1.49 -2.85 -23.27
C SER A 180 -0.25 -2.77 -22.36
N GLU A 181 -0.43 -2.33 -21.12
CA GLU A 181 0.64 -2.12 -20.14
C GLU A 181 0.90 -3.34 -19.26
N ILE A 182 0.10 -4.40 -19.39
CA ILE A 182 0.22 -5.62 -18.59
C ILE A 182 1.01 -6.66 -19.39
N ASP A 183 2.11 -7.13 -18.81
CA ASP A 183 2.84 -8.28 -19.35
C ASP A 183 2.16 -9.56 -18.89
N GLN A 184 1.36 -10.16 -19.76
CA GLN A 184 0.51 -11.31 -19.42
C GLN A 184 1.30 -12.56 -18.99
N GLU A 185 2.55 -12.69 -19.45
CA GLU A 185 3.36 -13.87 -19.16
C GLU A 185 4.01 -13.76 -17.78
N ASN A 186 4.35 -12.53 -17.36
CA ASN A 186 5.15 -12.28 -16.18
C ASN A 186 4.37 -11.64 -15.02
N ASP A 187 3.35 -10.83 -15.30
CA ASP A 187 2.59 -10.13 -14.27
C ASP A 187 1.63 -11.06 -13.52
N THR A 188 1.36 -10.67 -12.29
CA THR A 188 0.24 -11.22 -11.51
C THR A 188 -0.94 -10.27 -11.56
N LEU A 189 -2.09 -10.77 -12.03
CA LEU A 189 -3.33 -10.03 -12.17
C LEU A 189 -4.35 -10.48 -11.12
N PHE A 190 -5.01 -9.51 -10.50
CA PHE A 190 -6.20 -9.69 -9.68
C PHE A 190 -7.38 -9.05 -10.41
N ILE A 191 -8.38 -9.84 -10.72
CA ILE A 191 -9.53 -9.43 -11.54
C ILE A 191 -10.76 -9.40 -10.62
N LEU A 192 -11.36 -8.23 -10.50
CA LEU A 192 -12.41 -7.93 -9.51
C LEU A 192 -13.64 -7.35 -10.23
N PRO A 193 -14.51 -8.17 -10.82
CA PRO A 193 -15.82 -7.71 -11.27
C PRO A 193 -16.58 -7.11 -10.10
N ALA A 194 -17.14 -5.92 -10.27
CA ALA A 194 -17.86 -5.23 -9.20
C ALA A 194 -19.12 -6.01 -8.82
N ARG A 195 -19.39 -6.19 -7.51
CA ARG A 195 -20.65 -6.75 -7.00
C ARG A 195 -21.85 -5.97 -7.55
N GLU A 196 -21.72 -4.65 -7.46
CA GLU A 196 -22.66 -3.67 -7.99
C GLU A 196 -21.88 -2.54 -8.64
N PRO A 197 -22.38 -1.93 -9.73
CA PRO A 197 -21.72 -0.79 -10.34
C PRO A 197 -21.54 0.35 -9.34
N PHE A 198 -20.34 0.92 -9.24
CA PHE A 198 -20.02 1.97 -8.27
C PHE A 198 -19.41 3.20 -8.94
N GLN A 199 -19.49 4.35 -8.28
CA GLN A 199 -18.90 5.59 -8.79
C GLN A 199 -17.37 5.56 -8.62
N MET A 200 -16.66 6.12 -9.60
CA MET A 200 -15.20 6.26 -9.51
C MET A 200 -14.83 6.99 -8.21
N PRO A 201 -13.87 6.49 -7.41
CA PRO A 201 -13.41 7.23 -6.24
C PRO A 201 -12.87 8.60 -6.62
N ASP A 202 -13.01 9.58 -5.72
CA ASP A 202 -12.35 10.88 -5.91
C ASP A 202 -10.85 10.66 -6.10
N ILE A 203 -10.32 11.16 -7.22
CA ILE A 203 -8.94 10.91 -7.62
C ILE A 203 -7.93 11.54 -6.65
N VAL A 204 -8.33 12.60 -5.94
CA VAL A 204 -7.47 13.26 -4.95
C VAL A 204 -7.42 12.43 -3.68
N GLU A 205 -8.54 11.89 -3.20
CA GLU A 205 -8.58 10.95 -2.07
C GLU A 205 -7.82 9.65 -2.36
N LEU A 206 -8.09 9.03 -3.52
CA LEU A 206 -7.36 7.83 -3.95
C LEU A 206 -5.86 8.13 -4.11
N GLY A 207 -5.52 9.25 -4.75
CA GLY A 207 -4.14 9.66 -4.96
C GLY A 207 -3.38 9.89 -3.65
N ARG A 208 -4.00 10.52 -2.65
CA ARG A 208 -3.42 10.66 -1.31
C ARG A 208 -3.11 9.30 -0.68
N PHE A 209 -4.09 8.40 -0.70
CA PHE A 209 -3.93 7.06 -0.16
C PHE A 209 -2.78 6.30 -0.85
N LEU A 210 -2.71 6.35 -2.19
CA LEU A 210 -1.67 5.68 -2.96
C LEU A 210 -0.29 6.31 -2.75
N ALA A 211 -0.18 7.64 -2.68
CA ALA A 211 1.08 8.33 -2.44
C ALA A 211 1.64 8.05 -1.04
N ALA A 212 0.79 8.08 -0.01
CA ALA A 212 1.17 7.70 1.35
C ALA A 212 1.58 6.22 1.43
N SER A 213 0.84 5.32 0.76
CA SER A 213 1.16 3.90 0.69
C SER A 213 2.53 3.65 0.03
N LEU A 214 2.77 4.25 -1.13
CA LEU A 214 4.02 4.11 -1.88
C LEU A 214 5.25 4.62 -1.10
N SER A 215 5.07 5.59 -0.21
CA SER A 215 6.18 6.17 0.57
C SER A 215 6.86 5.19 1.52
N PHE A 216 6.15 4.13 1.94
CA PHE A 216 6.64 3.16 2.93
C PHE A 216 6.88 1.75 2.38
N THR A 217 6.62 1.51 1.09
CA THR A 217 6.98 0.25 0.44
C THR A 217 8.50 0.08 0.33
N LYS A 218 8.99 -1.16 0.30
CA LYS A 218 10.42 -1.45 0.18
C LYS A 218 10.88 -1.48 -1.28
N THR A 219 10.20 -2.23 -2.13
CA THR A 219 10.60 -2.46 -3.53
C THR A 219 9.74 -1.70 -4.51
N LEU A 220 8.48 -1.41 -4.16
CA LEU A 220 7.56 -0.75 -5.08
C LEU A 220 8.00 0.69 -5.36
N CYS A 221 8.16 1.02 -6.64
CA CYS A 221 8.63 2.32 -7.11
C CYS A 221 7.58 3.06 -7.94
N GLN A 222 6.55 2.37 -8.46
CA GLN A 222 5.54 2.99 -9.31
C GLN A 222 4.14 2.46 -9.03
N ILE A 223 3.15 3.37 -9.01
CA ILE A 223 1.72 3.04 -9.03
C ILE A 223 1.08 3.83 -10.16
N THR A 224 0.39 3.14 -11.08
CA THR A 224 -0.36 3.79 -12.16
C THR A 224 -1.85 3.45 -12.08
N VAL A 225 -2.72 4.44 -12.25
CA VAL A 225 -4.16 4.29 -12.24
C VAL A 225 -4.72 4.65 -13.61
N TYR A 226 -5.57 3.77 -14.14
CA TYR A 226 -6.24 3.93 -15.41
C TYR A 226 -7.77 3.94 -15.22
N ARG A 227 -8.46 4.75 -16.01
CA ARG A 227 -9.91 4.66 -16.23
C ARG A 227 -10.16 4.43 -17.71
N ASP A 228 -10.82 3.33 -18.06
CA ASP A 228 -11.18 3.00 -19.45
C ASP A 228 -9.97 3.12 -20.41
N ASN A 229 -8.84 2.53 -20.01
CA ASN A 229 -7.53 2.53 -20.69
C ASN A 229 -6.84 3.90 -20.82
N LYS A 230 -7.35 4.95 -20.17
CA LYS A 230 -6.67 6.24 -20.06
C LYS A 230 -5.98 6.34 -18.72
N MET A 231 -4.68 6.63 -18.72
CA MET A 231 -3.94 6.91 -17.49
C MET A 231 -4.48 8.20 -16.88
N ILE A 232 -4.93 8.13 -15.63
CA ILE A 232 -5.45 9.28 -14.88
C ILE A 232 -4.50 9.75 -13.79
N LEU A 233 -3.72 8.84 -13.19
CA LEU A 233 -2.74 9.16 -12.16
C LEU A 233 -1.54 8.23 -12.29
N LYS A 234 -0.33 8.78 -12.23
CA LYS A 234 0.91 8.02 -12.08
C LYS A 234 1.70 8.57 -10.91
N LEU A 235 2.15 7.70 -10.03
CA LEU A 235 3.00 8.01 -8.89
C LEU A 235 4.32 7.28 -9.05
N SER A 236 5.43 8.00 -8.93
CA SER A 236 6.78 7.47 -9.05
C SER A 236 7.59 7.81 -7.80
N LYS A 237 8.29 6.83 -7.26
CA LYS A 237 9.12 6.92 -6.05
C LYS A 237 10.58 6.74 -6.40
N SER A 238 11.42 7.60 -5.86
CA SER A 238 12.87 7.44 -5.84
C SER A 238 13.44 7.76 -4.46
N LEU A 239 14.54 7.11 -4.12
CA LEU A 239 15.27 7.28 -2.86
C LEU A 239 16.72 7.62 -3.18
N THR A 240 17.32 8.56 -2.45
CA THR A 240 18.77 8.80 -2.53
C THR A 240 19.56 7.69 -1.86
N GLU A 241 20.86 7.62 -2.13
CA GLU A 241 21.76 6.74 -1.40
C GLU A 241 21.71 7.03 0.11
N PRO A 242 21.65 5.99 0.97
CA PRO A 242 21.63 6.17 2.41
C PRO A 242 22.94 6.77 2.93
N LYS A 243 22.84 7.87 3.68
CA LYS A 243 23.94 8.47 4.43
C LYS A 243 23.90 7.97 5.86
N SER A 244 24.93 7.22 6.28
CA SER A 244 25.05 6.75 7.66
C SER A 244 25.16 7.92 8.64
N LEU A 245 24.31 7.91 9.67
CA LEU A 245 24.29 8.89 10.76
C LEU A 245 25.13 8.43 11.95
N ILE A 246 25.36 7.12 12.09
CA ILE A 246 26.25 6.56 13.10
C ILE A 246 27.60 6.36 12.43
N GLN A 247 28.48 7.36 12.52
CA GLN A 247 29.90 7.09 12.27
C GLN A 247 30.34 6.04 13.27
N ALA A 248 30.84 4.90 12.77
CA ALA A 248 31.40 3.87 13.62
C ALA A 248 32.37 4.53 14.61
N ALA A 249 31.98 4.59 15.89
CA ALA A 249 32.91 4.75 16.99
C ALA A 249 33.74 3.46 17.03
N ALA A 250 34.65 3.33 16.07
CA ALA A 250 35.60 2.26 16.00
C ALA A 250 36.53 2.42 17.20
N LYS A 251 36.50 1.40 18.07
CA LYS A 251 37.48 1.11 19.12
C LYS A 251 37.63 2.18 20.21
N GLN A 252 36.78 2.10 21.23
CA GLN A 252 37.28 2.04 22.60
C GLN A 252 36.36 1.15 23.44
N GLU A 253 36.79 -0.11 23.62
CA GLU A 253 36.51 -0.82 24.85
C GLU A 253 37.26 -0.09 25.97
N SER A 254 36.58 0.82 26.65
CA SER A 254 37.01 1.29 27.96
C SER A 254 35.84 1.16 28.92
N SER A 255 36.07 0.30 29.90
CA SER A 255 35.25 0.02 31.07
C SER A 255 34.59 1.29 31.63
N ALA A 256 33.28 1.40 31.48
CA ALA A 256 32.51 2.47 32.10
C ALA A 256 31.86 1.97 33.39
N THR A 257 32.44 2.42 34.50
CA THR A 257 31.94 2.37 35.87
C THR A 257 30.48 2.81 35.93
N ALA A 258 29.69 2.11 36.74
CA ALA A 258 28.27 2.38 36.94
C ALA A 258 28.04 3.80 37.46
N LEU A 259 27.31 4.62 36.69
CA LEU A 259 26.66 5.83 37.19
C LEU A 259 25.14 5.66 36.98
N SER A 260 24.43 5.61 38.10
CA SER A 260 22.97 5.64 38.16
C SER A 260 22.49 7.06 37.91
N THR A 261 21.79 7.29 36.82
CA THR A 261 20.85 8.42 36.70
C THR A 261 19.53 7.88 36.21
N SER A 262 18.60 7.79 37.15
CA SER A 262 17.17 7.61 36.93
C SER A 262 16.61 8.83 36.21
N THR A 263 16.41 8.72 34.91
CA THR A 263 15.44 9.56 34.20
C THR A 263 14.76 8.69 33.16
N ASN A 264 13.44 8.55 33.30
CA ASN A 264 12.53 7.85 32.42
C ASN A 264 12.42 8.53 31.04
N ASN A 265 13.54 8.73 30.34
CA ASN A 265 13.50 9.09 28.94
C ASN A 265 13.40 7.79 28.15
N SER A 266 12.23 7.53 27.58
CA SER A 266 12.05 6.41 26.66
C SER A 266 13.09 6.52 25.54
N ILE A 267 13.60 5.38 25.07
CA ILE A 267 14.54 5.29 23.93
C ILE A 267 14.00 6.06 22.72
N PHE A 268 12.68 6.15 22.60
CA PHE A 268 12.00 7.01 21.63
C PHE A 268 12.27 8.49 21.86
N GLY A 269 12.19 8.99 23.09
CA GLY A 269 12.49 10.40 23.42
C GLY A 269 13.91 10.81 23.07
N SER A 270 14.92 9.97 23.31
CA SER A 270 16.32 10.24 22.92
C SER A 270 16.52 10.14 21.40
N LEU A 271 15.86 9.19 20.73
CA LEU A 271 15.86 9.09 19.27
C LEU A 271 15.15 10.27 18.60
N PHE A 272 13.97 10.66 19.07
CA PHE A 272 13.26 11.86 18.64
C PHE A 272 14.10 13.11 18.89
N ALA A 273 14.78 13.21 20.04
CA ALA A 273 15.68 14.32 20.32
C ALA A 273 16.89 14.32 19.38
N SER A 274 17.47 13.16 19.07
CA SER A 274 18.60 13.03 18.15
C SER A 274 18.20 13.35 16.71
N VAL A 275 17.08 12.79 16.24
CA VAL A 275 16.47 13.11 14.93
C VAL A 275 16.12 14.59 14.88
N ARG A 276 15.46 15.17 15.89
CA ARG A 276 15.16 16.61 15.98
C ARG A 276 16.41 17.48 15.98
N ASN A 277 17.46 17.11 16.70
CA ASN A 277 18.71 17.86 16.75
C ASN A 277 19.46 17.78 15.41
N SER A 278 19.45 16.61 14.76
CA SER A 278 19.98 16.41 13.41
C SER A 278 19.19 17.23 12.37
N LEU A 279 17.85 17.27 12.49
CA LEU A 279 16.95 18.07 11.67
C LEU A 279 17.21 19.58 11.82
N ASN A 280 17.45 20.06 13.06
CA ASN A 280 17.71 21.48 13.34
C ASN A 280 19.11 21.96 12.92
N ASN A 281 20.11 21.06 12.88
CA ASN A 281 21.49 21.39 12.57
C ASN A 281 21.86 21.30 11.08
N ALA A 282 20.88 21.07 10.18
CA ALA A 282 21.09 20.96 8.74
C ALA A 282 21.53 22.28 8.03
N GLY A 283 22.02 23.28 8.77
CA GLY A 283 22.55 24.54 8.25
C GLY A 283 23.86 25.03 8.90
N THR A 284 24.43 24.32 9.87
CA THR A 284 25.68 24.74 10.54
C THR A 284 26.57 23.55 10.88
N VAL A 285 27.86 23.71 10.61
CA VAL A 285 28.95 22.74 10.79
C VAL A 285 28.85 21.99 12.14
N ALA A 286 29.13 20.68 12.05
CA ALA A 286 29.10 19.69 13.11
C ALA A 286 29.62 20.19 14.47
N SER A 287 28.74 20.15 15.47
CA SER A 287 29.12 20.19 16.89
C SER A 287 29.12 18.75 17.44
N ASN A 288 30.25 18.32 17.98
CA ASN A 288 30.52 17.01 18.55
C ASN A 288 29.54 16.64 19.68
N ASN A 289 28.45 15.94 19.39
CA ASN A 289 27.47 15.48 20.38
C ASN A 289 27.74 14.04 20.88
N SER A 290 28.92 13.83 21.47
CA SER A 290 29.35 12.53 22.04
C SER A 290 28.47 11.97 23.17
N LYS A 291 27.55 12.77 23.73
CA LYS A 291 26.60 12.33 24.77
C LYS A 291 25.35 11.64 24.21
N VAL A 292 24.84 12.09 23.05
CA VAL A 292 23.63 11.51 22.45
C VAL A 292 23.94 10.12 21.89
N ASP A 293 25.11 9.94 21.28
CA ASP A 293 25.57 8.65 20.76
C ASP A 293 25.70 7.57 21.85
N LYS A 294 26.13 7.97 23.07
CA LYS A 294 26.29 7.03 24.20
C LYS A 294 24.95 6.56 24.78
N GLU A 295 23.92 7.40 24.76
CA GLU A 295 22.58 7.06 25.27
C GLU A 295 21.80 6.21 24.24
N LEU A 296 21.97 6.49 22.95
CA LEU A 296 21.38 5.74 21.83
C LEU A 296 21.94 4.31 21.70
N MET A 297 23.19 4.10 22.14
CA MET A 297 23.95 2.84 22.09
C MET A 297 23.98 2.08 23.42
N SER A 298 23.26 2.57 24.44
CA SER A 298 23.15 1.97 25.77
C SER A 298 22.63 0.53 25.73
N ASN A 299 23.25 -0.37 26.49
CA ASN A 299 22.86 -1.78 26.66
C ASN A 299 21.65 -1.99 27.59
N ARG A 300 20.95 -0.93 28.01
CA ARG A 300 19.86 -1.02 29.00
C ARG A 300 18.51 -0.74 28.34
N GLY A 301 17.71 -1.78 28.12
CA GLY A 301 16.32 -1.69 27.63
C GLY A 301 15.94 -2.81 26.65
N LEU A 302 14.66 -2.88 26.26
CA LEU A 302 14.13 -3.84 25.27
C LEU A 302 14.64 -3.58 23.84
N PHE A 303 15.14 -2.38 23.58
CA PHE A 303 15.49 -1.88 22.25
C PHE A 303 16.91 -1.34 22.24
N ARG A 304 17.70 -1.69 21.23
CA ARG A 304 19.05 -1.16 21.01
C ARG A 304 19.22 -0.71 19.57
N ILE A 305 19.50 0.56 19.34
CA ILE A 305 19.82 1.06 17.99
C ILE A 305 21.25 0.62 17.65
N PHE A 306 21.45 0.12 16.43
CA PHE A 306 22.77 -0.30 15.97
C PHE A 306 23.11 0.17 14.55
N ASP A 307 22.13 0.74 13.85
CA ASP A 307 22.31 1.37 12.56
C ASP A 307 21.31 2.53 12.42
N ALA A 308 21.72 3.63 11.80
CA ALA A 308 20.86 4.75 11.48
C ALA A 308 21.34 5.43 10.21
N ASN A 309 20.42 5.65 9.29
CA ASN A 309 20.69 6.22 7.97
C ASN A 309 19.70 7.32 7.66
N GLU A 310 20.19 8.38 7.03
CA GLU A 310 19.39 9.44 6.42
C GLU A 310 19.33 9.24 4.91
N LEU A 311 18.15 9.43 4.34
CA LEU A 311 17.93 9.41 2.89
C LEU A 311 16.81 10.39 2.54
N THR A 312 16.79 10.84 1.30
CA THR A 312 15.70 11.68 0.78
C THR A 312 14.79 10.84 -0.08
N LEU A 313 13.50 10.87 0.24
CA LEU A 313 12.42 10.36 -0.59
C LEU A 313 11.97 11.45 -1.54
N GLN A 314 11.76 11.06 -2.79
CA GLN A 314 11.05 11.86 -3.77
C GLN A 314 9.84 11.07 -4.26
N ILE A 315 8.66 11.70 -4.23
CA ILE A 315 7.46 11.21 -4.90
C ILE A 315 7.08 12.21 -5.99
N ARG A 316 7.04 11.74 -7.24
CA ARG A 316 6.50 12.47 -8.40
C ARG A 316 5.08 12.00 -8.67
N ALA A 317 4.16 12.92 -8.92
CA ALA A 317 2.80 12.64 -9.34
C ALA A 317 2.52 13.29 -10.70
N GLU A 318 1.94 12.52 -11.61
CA GLU A 318 1.45 12.98 -12.91
C GLU A 318 -0.07 12.74 -12.93
N LEU A 319 -0.85 13.80 -13.09
CA LEU A 319 -2.31 13.79 -13.09
C LEU A 319 -2.81 14.18 -14.48
N SER A 320 -3.47 13.26 -15.17
CA SER A 320 -4.02 13.52 -16.50
C SER A 320 -5.45 14.03 -16.40
N SER A 321 -5.73 15.13 -17.08
CA SER A 321 -7.08 15.62 -17.24
C SER A 321 -7.85 14.81 -18.27
N VAL A 322 -9.04 14.33 -17.90
CA VAL A 322 -9.89 13.50 -18.74
C VAL A 322 -10.48 14.27 -19.94
N SER A 323 -10.60 15.60 -19.83
CA SER A 323 -11.27 16.45 -20.83
C SER A 323 -10.37 16.87 -21.99
N ASP A 324 -9.11 17.21 -21.72
CA ASP A 324 -8.18 17.87 -22.64
C ASP A 324 -6.84 17.12 -22.77
N GLY A 325 -6.64 16.03 -22.01
CA GLY A 325 -5.43 15.21 -22.07
C GLY A 325 -4.19 15.91 -21.51
N LYS A 326 -4.33 17.10 -20.94
CA LYS A 326 -3.25 17.84 -20.29
C LYS A 326 -2.79 17.05 -19.06
N VAL A 327 -1.47 16.90 -18.93
CA VAL A 327 -0.83 16.25 -17.78
C VAL A 327 -0.26 17.33 -16.88
N GLU A 328 -0.73 17.38 -15.64
CA GLU A 328 -0.14 18.19 -14.58
C GLU A 328 0.90 17.36 -13.83
N THR A 329 2.05 17.94 -13.48
CA THR A 329 3.09 17.24 -12.72
C THR A 329 3.42 17.96 -11.41
N GLY A 330 3.57 17.20 -10.32
CA GLY A 330 4.05 17.70 -9.04
C GLY A 330 5.09 16.77 -8.42
N VAL A 331 5.97 17.32 -7.58
CA VAL A 331 6.99 16.55 -6.87
C VAL A 331 7.01 16.95 -5.40
N VAL A 332 7.23 15.98 -4.52
CA VAL A 332 7.46 16.21 -3.09
C VAL A 332 8.70 15.48 -2.62
N PHE A 333 9.44 16.15 -1.75
CA PHE A 333 10.63 15.62 -1.10
C PHE A 333 10.40 15.48 0.40
N ALA A 334 10.71 14.30 0.92
CA ALA A 334 10.67 14.03 2.35
C ALA A 334 12.05 13.55 2.82
N ARG A 335 12.49 14.01 3.99
CA ARG A 335 13.67 13.45 4.65
C ARG A 335 13.24 12.21 5.42
N ILE A 336 13.90 11.10 5.17
CA ILE A 336 13.71 9.84 5.87
C ILE A 336 14.91 9.60 6.78
N CYS A 337 14.65 9.38 8.06
CA CYS A 337 15.60 8.83 9.01
C CYS A 337 15.19 7.39 9.33
N ARG A 338 15.95 6.41 8.83
CA ARG A 338 15.72 4.99 9.11
C ARG A 338 16.70 4.53 10.18
N THR A 339 16.19 3.93 11.24
CA THR A 339 16.98 3.35 12.32
C THR A 339 16.70 1.87 12.42
N ARG A 340 17.75 1.07 12.59
CA ARG A 340 17.60 -0.36 12.86
C ARG A 340 17.84 -0.63 14.33
N VAL A 341 16.87 -1.32 14.92
CA VAL A 341 16.78 -1.59 16.34
C VAL A 341 16.88 -3.09 16.56
N LYS A 342 17.81 -3.54 17.39
CA LYS A 342 17.82 -4.88 17.98
C LYS A 342 16.79 -4.94 19.09
N ILE A 343 16.01 -6.01 19.10
CA ILE A 343 14.96 -6.25 20.07
C ILE A 343 15.38 -7.42 20.93
N GLN A 344 15.38 -7.21 22.23
CA GLN A 344 15.66 -8.26 23.22
C GLN A 344 14.50 -8.34 24.18
N VAL A 345 13.78 -9.47 24.14
CA VAL A 345 12.67 -9.79 25.03
C VAL A 345 13.01 -11.02 25.86
N ASP A 346 12.40 -11.13 27.04
CA ASP A 346 12.48 -12.36 27.83
C ASP A 346 11.61 -13.48 27.24
N SER A 347 11.86 -14.73 27.66
CA SER A 347 11.14 -15.92 27.15
C SER A 347 9.65 -15.86 27.43
N ALA A 348 9.23 -15.27 28.56
CA ALA A 348 7.83 -15.20 28.94
C ALA A 348 7.06 -14.26 28.00
N LEU A 349 7.65 -13.12 27.62
CA LEU A 349 7.08 -12.18 26.67
C LEU A 349 7.09 -12.76 25.25
N GLU A 350 8.16 -13.44 24.84
CA GLU A 350 8.22 -14.15 23.54
C GLU A 350 7.09 -15.17 23.40
N GLU A 351 6.93 -16.06 24.39
CA GLU A 351 5.85 -17.06 24.40
C GLU A 351 4.46 -16.41 24.40
N ARG A 352 4.28 -15.33 25.17
CA ARG A 352 3.03 -14.57 25.19
C ARG A 352 2.73 -13.96 23.83
N MET A 353 3.71 -13.34 23.18
CA MET A 353 3.55 -12.76 21.85
C MET A 353 3.23 -13.84 20.82
N GLN A 354 4.01 -14.93 20.78
CA GLN A 354 3.78 -16.04 19.85
C GLN A 354 2.39 -16.67 20.03
N ARG A 355 1.90 -16.79 21.27
CA ARG A 355 0.56 -17.30 21.54
C ARG A 355 -0.54 -16.40 20.97
N VAL A 356 -0.42 -15.09 21.15
CA VAL A 356 -1.44 -14.08 20.78
C VAL A 356 -1.37 -13.77 19.28
N THR A 357 -0.19 -13.50 18.74
CA THR A 357 -0.01 -13.02 17.36
C THR A 357 0.31 -14.12 16.36
N LYS A 358 0.58 -15.34 16.84
CA LYS A 358 1.07 -16.48 16.04
C LYS A 358 2.47 -16.25 15.44
N LYS A 359 3.15 -15.15 15.79
CA LYS A 359 4.52 -14.84 15.37
C LYS A 359 5.41 -14.60 16.58
N LYS A 360 6.66 -15.04 16.47
CA LYS A 360 7.68 -14.63 17.42
C LYS A 360 7.98 -13.13 17.27
N PRO A 361 8.45 -12.46 18.34
CA PRO A 361 8.91 -11.10 18.23
C PRO A 361 10.14 -11.04 17.32
N PRO A 362 10.21 -10.06 16.40
CA PRO A 362 11.36 -9.92 15.54
C PRO A 362 12.62 -9.63 16.36
N ARG A 363 13.77 -10.19 15.98
CA ARG A 363 15.05 -9.91 16.64
C ARG A 363 15.62 -8.54 16.29
N SER A 364 15.16 -7.98 15.18
CA SER A 364 15.45 -6.61 14.78
C SER A 364 14.29 -6.01 14.01
N ALA A 365 14.10 -4.70 14.11
CA ALA A 365 13.10 -3.98 13.35
C ALA A 365 13.67 -2.68 12.80
N ASP A 366 13.15 -2.26 11.63
CA ASP A 366 13.39 -0.94 11.09
C ASP A 366 12.32 0.02 11.64
N LEU A 367 12.78 1.13 12.20
CA LEU A 367 11.96 2.26 12.65
C LEU A 367 12.30 3.46 11.76
N THR A 368 11.31 3.94 11.03
CA THR A 368 11.46 4.99 10.02
C THR A 368 10.70 6.23 10.43
N PHE A 369 11.39 7.37 10.46
CA PHE A 369 10.80 8.69 10.62
C PHE A 369 10.82 9.40 9.28
N MET A 370 9.69 9.96 8.86
CA MET A 370 9.59 10.74 7.64
C MET A 370 9.14 12.16 7.97
N CYS A 371 9.99 13.12 7.61
CA CYS A 371 9.83 14.53 7.93
C CYS A 371 9.72 15.36 6.64
N PRO A 372 9.00 16.49 6.66
CA PRO A 372 8.95 17.42 5.53
C PRO A 372 10.34 17.97 5.20
N LEU A 373 10.70 17.98 3.91
CA LEU A 373 11.86 18.72 3.40
C LEU A 373 11.39 19.87 2.51
N SER A 374 10.69 19.57 1.42
CA SER A 374 10.10 20.58 0.51
C SER A 374 9.05 19.96 -0.41
N VAL A 375 8.14 20.79 -0.94
CA VAL A 375 7.17 20.42 -1.99
C VAL A 375 7.41 21.37 -3.17
N SER A 376 7.60 20.86 -4.39
CA SER A 376 7.81 21.69 -5.59
C SER A 376 7.03 21.16 -6.79
N THR A 377 6.24 22.02 -7.43
CA THR A 377 5.61 21.73 -8.74
C THR A 377 6.51 22.27 -9.86
N GLU A 378 6.72 21.49 -10.93
CA GLU A 378 7.69 21.82 -12.01
C GLU A 378 7.31 23.10 -12.80
N ASP A 379 6.06 23.58 -12.69
CA ASP A 379 5.54 24.71 -13.49
C ASP A 379 5.85 26.12 -12.93
N GLY A 380 6.83 26.29 -12.03
CA GLY A 380 7.44 27.60 -11.70
C GLY A 380 6.52 28.73 -11.21
N ILE A 381 5.20 28.56 -11.13
CA ILE A 381 4.24 29.59 -10.75
C ILE A 381 3.09 28.98 -9.93
N VAL A 382 2.79 29.70 -8.85
CA VAL A 382 1.55 29.77 -8.06
C VAL A 382 1.57 29.07 -6.69
N HIS A 383 1.70 29.94 -5.70
CA HIS A 383 0.90 30.06 -4.46
C HIS A 383 -0.51 29.42 -4.45
N ALA A 384 -0.66 28.13 -4.69
CA ALA A 384 -1.92 27.45 -4.41
C ALA A 384 -1.64 26.22 -3.55
N THR A 385 -1.73 26.41 -2.23
CA THR A 385 -1.97 25.36 -1.23
C THR A 385 -3.25 24.52 -1.51
N ASP A 386 -3.87 24.64 -2.70
CA ASP A 386 -5.19 24.10 -3.02
C ASP A 386 -5.28 23.35 -4.36
N SER A 387 -4.16 23.16 -5.11
CA SER A 387 -4.20 22.34 -6.33
C SER A 387 -4.43 20.86 -6.00
N ARG A 388 -5.03 20.09 -6.94
CA ARG A 388 -5.26 18.64 -6.77
C ARG A 388 -3.96 17.89 -6.49
N LEU A 389 -2.88 18.23 -7.19
CA LEU A 389 -1.55 17.65 -6.98
C LEU A 389 -0.97 18.01 -5.62
N HIS A 390 -1.08 19.27 -5.18
CA HIS A 390 -0.64 19.67 -3.84
C HIS A 390 -1.38 18.86 -2.76
N ARG A 391 -2.68 18.69 -2.95
CA ARG A 391 -3.55 17.89 -2.09
C ARG A 391 -3.15 16.40 -2.05
N ILE A 392 -2.81 15.79 -3.19
CA ILE A 392 -2.31 14.41 -3.29
C ILE A 392 -0.97 14.27 -2.57
N LEU A 393 0.01 15.08 -2.95
CA LEU A 393 1.39 14.99 -2.48
C LEU A 393 1.55 15.43 -1.02
N GLY A 394 0.68 16.30 -0.51
CA GLY A 394 0.66 16.71 0.89
C GLY A 394 0.41 15.57 1.88
N SER A 395 -0.12 14.42 1.42
CA SER A 395 -0.25 13.21 2.25
C SER A 395 1.09 12.53 2.55
N VAL A 396 2.13 12.80 1.75
CA VAL A 396 3.47 12.22 1.92
C VAL A 396 4.23 12.91 3.06
N VAL A 397 3.94 14.18 3.34
CA VAL A 397 4.70 14.96 4.31
C VAL A 397 3.78 15.74 5.25
N PRO A 398 3.81 15.44 6.56
CA PRO A 398 3.00 16.13 7.53
C PRO A 398 3.61 17.51 7.77
N MET A 399 2.94 18.56 7.30
CA MET A 399 3.49 19.93 7.37
C MET A 399 3.29 20.58 8.74
N ASN A 400 2.32 20.12 9.54
CA ASN A 400 1.96 20.72 10.82
C ASN A 400 2.13 19.73 11.98
N PRO A 401 2.45 20.19 13.20
CA PRO A 401 2.39 19.35 14.39
C PRO A 401 1.01 18.70 14.55
N GLY A 402 0.99 17.42 14.96
CA GLY A 402 -0.24 16.64 15.11
C GLY A 402 -0.79 16.05 13.81
N THR A 403 -0.28 16.42 12.63
CA THR A 403 -0.67 15.80 11.35
C THR A 403 0.18 14.58 10.99
N GLY A 404 1.27 14.34 11.72
CA GLY A 404 2.03 13.11 11.61
C GLY A 404 1.21 11.90 12.02
N ARG A 405 1.48 10.76 11.36
CA ARG A 405 0.70 9.52 11.43
C ARG A 405 1.60 8.34 11.69
N ILE A 406 1.07 7.33 12.37
CA ILE A 406 1.74 6.05 12.55
C ILE A 406 1.37 5.14 11.39
N PHE A 407 2.39 4.52 10.78
CA PHE A 407 2.27 3.56 9.71
C PHE A 407 2.67 2.17 10.22
N ILE A 408 1.81 1.19 9.99
CA ILE A 408 2.07 -0.24 10.24
C ILE A 408 1.87 -0.94 8.90
N GLY A 409 2.87 -0.85 8.03
CA GLY A 409 2.71 -1.07 6.59
C GLY A 409 1.95 0.07 5.90
N PHE A 410 0.84 0.53 6.49
CA PHE A 410 -0.03 1.59 6.00
C PHE A 410 -0.45 2.57 7.08
N GLU A 411 -0.98 3.72 6.67
CA GLU A 411 -1.48 4.77 7.55
C GLU A 411 -2.52 4.19 8.52
N THR A 412 -2.33 4.47 9.81
CA THR A 412 -3.31 4.22 10.86
C THR A 412 -3.97 5.53 11.29
N HIS A 413 -5.09 5.44 12.02
CA HIS A 413 -5.73 6.63 12.58
C HIS A 413 -4.91 7.32 13.69
N GLN A 414 -3.85 6.68 14.20
CA GLN A 414 -3.03 7.20 15.29
C GLN A 414 -2.12 8.34 14.79
N THR A 415 -2.03 9.41 15.59
CA THR A 415 -1.13 10.54 15.31
C THR A 415 0.16 10.43 16.11
N THR A 416 1.23 11.05 15.60
CA THR A 416 2.55 11.07 16.26
C THR A 416 2.73 12.30 17.16
N GLY A 417 1.76 13.22 17.18
CA GLY A 417 1.83 14.50 17.90
C GLY A 417 2.81 15.52 17.29
N CYS A 418 3.68 15.11 16.37
CA CYS A 418 4.66 15.94 15.69
C CYS A 418 4.39 16.03 14.17
N ALA A 419 5.13 16.89 13.48
CA ALA A 419 5.14 17.00 12.03
C ALA A 419 6.04 15.90 11.41
N SER A 420 5.82 14.64 11.79
CA SER A 420 6.59 13.50 11.26
C SER A 420 5.75 12.23 11.21
N HIS A 421 5.77 11.53 10.08
CA HIS A 421 5.22 10.19 10.01
C HIS A 421 6.21 9.20 10.62
N ILE A 422 5.70 8.14 11.23
CA ILE A 422 6.51 7.09 11.85
C ILE A 422 6.04 5.75 11.32
N SER A 423 6.96 4.95 10.78
CA SER A 423 6.68 3.59 10.34
C SER A 423 7.52 2.59 11.12
N ALA A 424 6.85 1.55 11.65
CA ALA A 424 7.47 0.44 12.34
C ALA A 424 6.51 -0.77 12.35
N PRO A 425 7.03 -2.01 12.50
CA PRO A 425 6.20 -3.22 12.65
C PRO A 425 5.57 -3.28 14.05
N LEU A 426 4.70 -2.32 14.36
CA LEU A 426 4.00 -2.22 15.65
C LEU A 426 2.80 -3.18 15.66
N ILE A 427 2.46 -3.66 16.85
CA ILE A 427 1.29 -4.52 17.06
C ILE A 427 0.24 -3.67 17.78
N PRO A 428 -0.90 -3.36 17.16
CA PRO A 428 -1.96 -2.62 17.84
C PRO A 428 -2.51 -3.48 18.98
N THR A 429 -2.41 -3.01 20.21
CA THR A 429 -3.07 -3.64 21.36
C THR A 429 -4.51 -3.15 21.44
N VAL A 430 -5.45 -4.08 21.63
CA VAL A 430 -6.88 -3.75 21.85
C VAL A 430 -7.09 -3.22 23.28
N GLU A 431 -6.12 -3.47 24.17
CA GLU A 431 -6.07 -2.88 25.50
C GLU A 431 -5.58 -1.42 25.38
N ARG A 432 -6.49 -0.49 25.67
CA ARG A 432 -6.20 0.93 25.88
C ARG A 432 -5.81 1.18 27.33
#